data_AF-A0A7J6UU46-F1
#
_entry.id   AF-A0A7J6UU46-F1
#
_cell.length_a   1.000
_cell.length_b   1.000
_cell.length_c   1.000
_cell.angle_alpha   90.00
_cell.angle_beta   90.00
_cell.angle_gamma   90.00
#
_symmetry.space_group_name_H-M   'P 1'
#
loop_
_entity.id
_entity.type
_entity.pdbx_description
1 polymer ?
#
loop_
_entity_poly.entity_id
_entity_poly.type
_entity_poly.pdbx_seq_one_letter_code
_entity_poly.pdbx_strand_id
1 'polypeptide(L)'
;MDVHLKDLFSRFSLQFGSGPGLGPGSGTCLLKVDGISTAFIKSIFKASAALYRTDPWKRLRPGHLFGIRVGKNSDWNGKKQPFSCVQFIGGDGGDLGFNMFKSENDAKSMTGSRETIRVPSVELLRVTFEAESLLFTSNRKMVKSLGLEHCGNDLYPSIDVARCNSSGGIQFRNVTLEELRFVFAFMKAISMLHPLLQEDREFTPKWSRLMGFESFIETVDVQWPPEMARGWDLVAVTVSHPPGQAYEEKSSSTSSTPTKYAQPPEVELIDVKMSLSAGTRQCTMCDKEINGEHSLCCGRCRAVVYCGSICQKQHWNESHKNTCGPYKAMMEREELAMEIFVFPCIAESPCKWLESLGLHHQGMWRRMCNCYSHCPFGLLANKGGCSDLWGGLEDGEYPSDLPFSKHFRDGISSPLLLSSWSEYYTLRSLPLSSPIAAILSYPLTVYYITMALNISSKNLLLNGREVIVHYLGPEGELDWMPAFAEIGHLLNGSGNMQIIMVGPEVPINLSGTVSGINSRLRVNMIRGIYQEEAMYLPSPDVIISLNCRLENYSSWVGALDLIKSMNIPAFFTDQSEVSCANAKQVLRGAGLHITHPVSPNPFRSPVRNQGPSSNLPAYRRYSNAFVLGVNT
;
A
#
# COMPACT_ATOMS: atom_id res chain seq x y z
N MET A 1 -49.58 12.63 37.18
CA MET A 1 -48.35 13.41 37.43
C MET A 1 -47.12 12.89 36.67
N ASP A 2 -47.16 11.72 36.01
CA ASP A 2 -45.97 11.15 35.33
C ASP A 2 -45.73 11.55 33.87
N VAL A 3 -46.78 11.86 33.11
CA VAL A 3 -46.63 12.14 31.66
C VAL A 3 -46.00 13.51 31.43
N HIS A 4 -46.35 14.49 32.26
CA HIS A 4 -45.81 15.85 32.19
C HIS A 4 -44.34 15.90 32.61
N LEU A 5 -43.91 15.11 33.60
CA LEU A 5 -42.50 15.01 33.98
C LEU A 5 -41.65 14.32 32.91
N LYS A 6 -42.17 13.25 32.27
CA LYS A 6 -41.50 12.63 31.12
C LYS A 6 -41.34 13.58 29.94
N ASP A 7 -42.39 14.34 29.62
CA ASP A 7 -42.34 15.35 28.56
C ASP A 7 -41.41 16.51 28.94
N LEU A 8 -41.40 16.93 30.21
CA LEU A 8 -40.47 17.95 30.72
C LEU A 8 -39.02 17.49 30.62
N PHE A 9 -38.70 16.25 31.02
CA PHE A 9 -37.34 15.69 30.93
C PHE A 9 -36.89 15.48 29.48
N SER A 10 -37.81 15.09 28.59
CA SER A 10 -37.54 14.99 27.16
C SER A 10 -37.27 16.36 26.55
N ARG A 11 -38.00 17.40 26.98
CA ARG A 11 -37.77 18.80 26.58
C ARG A 11 -36.52 19.40 27.23
N PHE A 12 -36.17 18.99 28.45
CA PHE A 12 -34.97 19.45 29.15
C PHE A 12 -33.68 18.97 28.46
N SER A 13 -33.69 17.75 27.90
CA SER A 13 -32.58 17.23 27.09
C SER A 13 -32.48 17.92 25.71
N LEU A 14 -33.55 18.55 25.23
CA LEU A 14 -33.61 19.27 23.96
C LEU A 14 -33.10 20.72 24.07
N GLN A 15 -32.97 21.29 25.27
CA GLN A 15 -32.92 22.75 25.46
C GLN A 15 -31.53 23.35 25.81
N PHE A 16 -30.48 22.56 26.08
CA PHE A 16 -29.17 23.10 26.51
C PHE A 16 -27.93 22.53 25.80
N GLY A 17 -27.39 23.30 24.83
CA GLY A 17 -25.97 23.42 24.39
C GLY A 17 -25.44 22.40 23.37
N SER A 18 -24.76 22.71 22.26
CA SER A 18 -24.16 23.94 21.72
C SER A 18 -24.04 23.77 20.18
N GLY A 19 -24.13 24.85 19.38
CA GLY A 19 -24.45 24.81 17.94
C GLY A 19 -23.35 24.40 16.94
N PRO A 20 -23.60 24.50 15.60
CA PRO A 20 -24.85 24.92 14.99
C PRO A 20 -25.44 23.87 14.01
N GLY A 21 -26.75 23.68 14.09
CA GLY A 21 -27.52 22.74 13.27
C GLY A 21 -28.62 21.97 14.01
N LEU A 22 -28.27 21.14 15.01
CA LEU A 22 -29.23 20.15 15.57
C LEU A 22 -29.18 19.89 17.09
N GLY A 23 -28.46 20.69 17.90
CA GLY A 23 -28.46 20.56 19.38
C GLY A 23 -27.59 19.41 19.92
N PRO A 24 -27.46 19.27 21.27
CA PRO A 24 -26.50 18.36 21.92
C PRO A 24 -26.64 16.91 21.45
N GLY A 25 -25.48 16.27 21.23
CA GLY A 25 -25.32 14.88 20.84
C GLY A 25 -26.08 13.90 21.74
N SER A 26 -27.08 13.24 21.17
CA SER A 26 -27.70 12.08 21.78
C SER A 26 -27.06 10.82 21.21
N GLY A 27 -25.98 10.33 21.78
CA GLY A 27 -25.40 9.05 21.33
C GLY A 27 -26.23 7.87 21.81
N THR A 28 -26.68 7.00 20.90
CA THR A 28 -27.29 5.73 21.31
C THR A 28 -26.26 4.89 22.06
N CYS A 29 -26.59 4.41 23.27
CA CYS A 29 -25.72 3.47 23.97
C CYS A 29 -25.68 2.17 23.16
N LEU A 30 -24.54 1.91 22.50
CA LEU A 30 -24.42 0.77 21.59
C LEU A 30 -24.66 -0.57 22.30
N LEU A 31 -24.39 -0.68 23.60
CA LEU A 31 -24.73 -1.87 24.40
C LEU A 31 -26.23 -2.20 24.46
N LYS A 32 -27.11 -1.27 24.09
CA LYS A 32 -28.57 -1.46 24.05
C LYS A 32 -29.07 -1.90 22.66
N VAL A 33 -28.18 -2.11 21.69
CA VAL A 33 -28.56 -2.57 20.35
C VAL A 33 -28.68 -4.08 20.37
N ASP A 34 -29.85 -4.59 20.00
CA ASP A 34 -30.11 -6.04 20.02
C ASP A 34 -29.17 -6.80 19.08
N GLY A 35 -28.52 -7.84 19.59
CA GLY A 35 -27.62 -8.71 18.82
C GLY A 35 -26.21 -8.16 18.57
N ILE A 36 -25.84 -7.03 19.19
CA ILE A 36 -24.49 -6.47 19.06
C ILE A 36 -23.50 -7.15 20.01
N SER A 37 -22.29 -7.46 19.53
CA SER A 37 -21.20 -7.95 20.37
C SER A 37 -20.30 -6.80 20.84
N THR A 38 -19.72 -6.91 22.04
CA THR A 38 -18.75 -5.93 22.55
C THR A 38 -17.50 -5.84 21.67
N ALA A 39 -17.11 -6.94 21.04
CA ALA A 39 -16.03 -6.98 20.07
C ALA A 39 -16.36 -6.20 18.78
N PHE A 40 -17.60 -6.28 18.29
CA PHE A 40 -18.03 -5.45 17.16
C PHE A 40 -18.05 -3.95 17.50
N ILE A 41 -18.45 -3.59 18.73
CA ILE A 41 -18.34 -2.20 19.21
C ILE A 41 -16.88 -1.72 19.15
N LYS A 42 -15.91 -2.53 19.59
CA LYS A 42 -14.48 -2.20 19.45
C LYS A 42 -14.07 -2.01 17.99
N SER A 43 -14.56 -2.86 17.09
CA SER A 43 -14.28 -2.75 15.65
C SER A 43 -14.85 -1.48 15.02
N ILE A 44 -16.03 -1.03 15.44
CA ILE A 44 -16.60 0.27 15.03
C ILE A 44 -15.68 1.41 15.47
N PHE A 45 -15.28 1.46 16.74
CA PHE A 45 -14.43 2.54 17.26
C PHE A 45 -13.04 2.55 16.59
N LYS A 46 -12.46 1.38 16.32
CA LYS A 46 -11.24 1.24 15.51
C LYS A 46 -11.40 1.82 14.10
N ALA A 47 -12.52 1.52 13.43
CA ALA A 47 -12.80 2.04 12.10
C ALA A 47 -13.02 3.56 12.11
N SER A 48 -13.70 4.08 13.13
CA SER A 48 -13.89 5.52 13.33
C SER A 48 -12.55 6.25 13.58
N ALA A 49 -11.66 5.68 14.40
CA ALA A 49 -10.33 6.23 14.63
C ALA A 49 -9.45 6.20 13.36
N ALA A 50 -9.53 5.12 12.58
CA ALA A 50 -8.85 5.03 11.29
C ALA A 50 -9.33 6.11 10.29
N LEU A 51 -10.65 6.32 10.19
CA LEU A 51 -11.20 7.40 9.37
C LEU A 51 -10.73 8.76 9.86
N TYR A 52 -10.74 8.99 11.18
CA TYR A 52 -10.30 10.27 11.74
C TYR A 52 -8.84 10.59 11.43
N ARG A 53 -7.94 9.60 11.51
CA ARG A 53 -6.50 9.75 11.19
C ARG A 53 -6.21 10.20 9.76
N THR A 54 -7.13 9.93 8.84
CA THR A 54 -6.98 10.32 7.44
C THR A 54 -7.44 11.76 7.17
N ASP A 55 -7.92 12.49 8.17
CA ASP A 55 -8.32 13.91 8.10
C ASP A 55 -9.28 14.28 6.93
N PRO A 56 -10.38 13.54 6.70
CA PRO A 56 -11.29 13.82 5.57
C PRO A 56 -11.86 15.25 5.61
N TRP A 57 -12.11 15.81 6.81
CA TRP A 57 -12.67 17.15 6.99
C TRP A 57 -11.72 18.30 6.63
N LYS A 58 -10.43 18.05 6.37
CA LYS A 58 -9.55 19.07 5.78
C LYS A 58 -9.95 19.39 4.35
N ARG A 59 -10.41 18.37 3.60
CA ARG A 59 -10.67 18.43 2.16
C ARG A 59 -12.16 18.43 1.84
N LEU A 60 -12.94 17.63 2.56
CA LEU A 60 -14.37 17.46 2.36
C LEU A 60 -15.17 18.53 3.11
N ARG A 61 -16.33 18.84 2.58
CA ARG A 61 -17.25 19.91 3.02
C ARG A 61 -18.68 19.43 2.78
N PRO A 62 -19.70 20.01 3.43
CA PRO A 62 -21.09 19.59 3.28
C PRO A 62 -21.63 19.58 1.85
N GLY A 63 -21.04 20.38 0.94
CA GLY A 63 -21.41 20.36 -0.49
C GLY A 63 -20.98 19.09 -1.23
N HIS A 64 -20.07 18.29 -0.66
CA HIS A 64 -19.58 17.05 -1.28
C HIS A 64 -20.46 15.87 -0.89
N LEU A 65 -21.38 15.51 -1.78
CA LEU A 65 -22.23 14.34 -1.63
C LEU A 65 -21.57 13.11 -2.26
N PHE A 66 -21.64 11.98 -1.55
CA PHE A 66 -21.12 10.70 -2.02
C PHE A 66 -22.27 9.70 -2.22
N GLY A 67 -22.28 8.98 -3.33
CA GLY A 67 -23.09 7.79 -3.52
C GLY A 67 -22.41 6.60 -2.84
N ILE A 68 -23.20 5.73 -2.20
CA ILE A 68 -22.68 4.51 -1.58
C ILE A 68 -23.49 3.28 -1.96
N ARG A 69 -22.79 2.18 -2.23
CA ARG A 69 -23.36 0.85 -2.40
C ARG A 69 -22.55 -0.17 -1.63
N VAL A 70 -23.18 -0.89 -0.70
CA VAL A 70 -22.55 -1.96 0.09
C VAL A 70 -23.16 -3.30 -0.29
N GLY A 71 -22.39 -4.15 -0.98
CA GLY A 71 -22.81 -5.46 -1.44
C GLY A 71 -24.02 -5.43 -2.39
N LYS A 72 -24.75 -6.53 -2.47
CA LYS A 72 -25.99 -6.64 -3.24
C LYS A 72 -27.19 -6.26 -2.37
N ASN A 73 -28.26 -5.80 -3.01
CA ASN A 73 -29.53 -5.52 -2.32
C ASN A 73 -30.07 -6.74 -1.58
N SER A 74 -29.81 -7.96 -2.08
CA SER A 74 -30.19 -9.24 -1.47
C SER A 74 -29.57 -9.49 -0.10
N ASP A 75 -28.47 -8.81 0.23
CA ASP A 75 -27.66 -9.10 1.41
C ASP A 75 -28.23 -8.42 2.67
N TRP A 76 -29.33 -7.67 2.52
CA TRP A 76 -30.00 -6.89 3.55
C TRP A 76 -31.40 -7.45 3.84
N ASN A 77 -31.84 -7.44 5.11
CA ASN A 77 -33.10 -8.08 5.53
C ASN A 77 -34.36 -7.55 4.83
N GLY A 78 -34.29 -6.37 4.19
CA GLY A 78 -35.36 -5.77 3.38
C GLY A 78 -35.19 -5.88 1.86
N LYS A 79 -34.20 -6.64 1.36
CA LYS A 79 -33.77 -6.67 -0.05
C LYS A 79 -33.47 -5.27 -0.64
N LYS A 80 -33.11 -4.32 0.21
CA LYS A 80 -32.81 -2.94 -0.14
C LYS A 80 -31.75 -2.40 0.80
N GLN A 81 -30.78 -1.68 0.25
CA GLN A 81 -29.74 -1.05 1.05
C GLN A 81 -30.31 0.04 1.98
N PRO A 82 -29.82 0.13 3.23
CA PRO A 82 -30.29 1.13 4.20
C PRO A 82 -30.07 2.59 3.77
N PHE A 83 -28.93 2.88 3.14
CA PHE A 83 -28.54 4.23 2.73
C PHE A 83 -27.95 4.20 1.32
N SER A 84 -28.14 5.29 0.58
CA SER A 84 -27.61 5.43 -0.79
C SER A 84 -26.70 6.65 -0.95
N CYS A 85 -26.73 7.58 0.00
CA CYS A 85 -25.97 8.82 -0.07
C CYS A 85 -25.37 9.19 1.29
N VAL A 86 -24.17 9.75 1.28
CA VAL A 86 -23.44 10.21 2.46
C VAL A 86 -22.95 11.64 2.26
N GLN A 87 -22.99 12.42 3.34
CA GLN A 87 -22.51 13.80 3.39
C GLN A 87 -21.59 13.99 4.59
N PHE A 88 -20.41 14.58 4.39
CA PHE A 88 -19.54 14.96 5.50
C PHE A 88 -20.02 16.27 6.12
N ILE A 89 -20.02 16.33 7.46
CA ILE A 89 -20.34 17.52 8.25
C ILE A 89 -19.11 17.96 9.05
N GLY A 90 -18.98 19.26 9.27
CA GLY A 90 -17.79 19.85 9.89
C GLY A 90 -16.72 20.24 8.86
N GLY A 91 -15.78 21.10 9.28
CA GLY A 91 -14.74 21.71 8.41
C GLY A 91 -14.65 23.23 8.50
N ASP A 92 -15.73 23.90 8.93
CA ASP A 92 -15.82 25.37 9.10
C ASP A 92 -15.99 25.80 10.57
N GLY A 93 -15.58 24.95 11.53
CA GLY A 93 -15.61 25.23 12.98
C GLY A 93 -16.77 24.59 13.78
N GLY A 94 -17.58 23.72 13.18
CA GLY A 94 -18.59 22.90 13.87
C GLY A 94 -18.13 21.45 14.11
N ASP A 95 -19.00 20.64 14.75
CA ASP A 95 -18.72 19.23 15.05
C ASP A 95 -18.35 18.44 13.79
N LEU A 96 -17.30 17.62 13.89
CA LEU A 96 -16.81 16.77 12.82
C LEU A 96 -17.66 15.50 12.75
N GLY A 97 -18.06 15.10 11.55
CA GLY A 97 -18.86 13.89 11.36
C GLY A 97 -19.30 13.63 9.93
N PHE A 98 -20.26 12.72 9.78
CA PHE A 98 -20.97 12.52 8.51
C PHE A 98 -22.42 12.06 8.75
N ASN A 99 -23.28 12.36 7.78
CA ASN A 99 -24.69 12.00 7.74
C ASN A 99 -24.96 11.03 6.58
N MET A 100 -25.80 10.03 6.82
CA MET A 100 -26.24 9.07 5.78
C MET A 100 -27.73 9.23 5.48
N PHE A 101 -28.08 9.24 4.19
CA PHE A 101 -29.42 9.46 3.67
C PHE A 101 -29.93 8.27 2.83
N LYS A 102 -31.24 8.06 2.85
CA LYS A 102 -31.93 7.00 2.09
C LYS A 102 -32.02 7.30 0.58
N SER A 103 -31.96 8.57 0.20
CA SER A 103 -31.94 9.01 -1.20
C SER A 103 -31.09 10.27 -1.40
N GLU A 104 -30.63 10.48 -2.63
CA GLU A 104 -29.92 11.71 -3.01
C GLU A 104 -30.84 12.95 -2.91
N ASN A 105 -32.13 12.80 -3.18
CA ASN A 105 -33.10 13.88 -3.05
C ASN A 105 -33.25 14.32 -1.58
N ASP A 106 -33.23 13.37 -0.64
CA ASP A 106 -33.23 13.67 0.79
C ASP A 106 -31.97 14.46 1.17
N ALA A 107 -30.80 14.02 0.69
CA ALA A 107 -29.52 14.70 0.93
C ALA A 107 -29.50 16.13 0.36
N LYS A 108 -29.96 16.32 -0.88
CA LYS A 108 -30.06 17.64 -1.52
C LYS A 108 -31.04 18.56 -0.80
N SER A 109 -32.20 18.03 -0.38
CA SER A 109 -33.22 18.82 0.35
C SER A 109 -32.73 19.31 1.71
N MET A 110 -31.77 18.60 2.32
CA MET A 110 -31.15 18.92 3.61
C MET A 110 -29.89 19.81 3.48
N THR A 111 -29.36 20.00 2.25
CA THR A 111 -28.11 20.73 1.97
C THR A 111 -28.41 22.19 1.59
N GLY A 112 -28.44 23.08 2.60
CA GLY A 112 -28.63 24.53 2.45
C GLY A 112 -27.35 25.36 2.62
N SER A 113 -27.42 26.66 2.32
CA SER A 113 -26.27 27.58 2.36
C SER A 113 -25.73 27.89 3.76
N ARG A 114 -26.50 27.61 4.83
CA ARG A 114 -26.03 27.62 6.23
C ARG A 114 -26.87 26.65 7.05
N GLU A 115 -26.21 25.61 7.58
CA GLU A 115 -26.71 24.64 8.56
C GLU A 115 -27.87 23.75 8.09
N THR A 116 -27.94 22.53 8.64
CA THR A 116 -28.88 21.46 8.28
C THR A 116 -30.32 21.97 8.17
N ILE A 117 -30.86 22.07 6.95
CA ILE A 117 -32.25 22.44 6.71
C ILE A 117 -33.12 21.33 7.31
N ARG A 118 -33.98 21.66 8.27
CA ARG A 118 -34.86 20.70 8.95
C ARG A 118 -36.00 20.25 8.04
N VAL A 119 -35.75 19.29 7.16
CA VAL A 119 -36.82 18.72 6.32
C VAL A 119 -37.70 17.80 7.17
N PRO A 120 -39.01 18.06 7.27
CA PRO A 120 -39.91 17.22 8.07
C PRO A 120 -39.95 15.78 7.55
N SER A 121 -40.02 14.83 8.48
CA SER A 121 -40.23 13.39 8.23
C SER A 121 -39.10 12.63 7.54
N VAL A 122 -37.94 13.24 7.30
CA VAL A 122 -36.74 12.54 6.82
C VAL A 122 -35.97 11.99 8.02
N GLU A 123 -35.67 10.68 7.98
CA GLU A 123 -34.72 10.05 8.91
C GLU A 123 -33.31 10.12 8.35
N LEU A 124 -32.36 10.55 9.18
CA LEU A 124 -30.95 10.53 8.83
C LEU A 124 -30.12 9.87 9.93
N LEU A 125 -29.14 9.06 9.53
CA LEU A 125 -28.18 8.47 10.45
C LEU A 125 -26.98 9.41 10.59
N ARG A 126 -26.58 9.68 11.82
CA ARG A 126 -25.53 10.62 12.19
C ARG A 126 -24.38 9.89 12.86
N VAL A 127 -23.16 10.26 12.47
CA VAL A 127 -21.93 9.87 13.15
C VAL A 127 -21.14 11.14 13.43
N THR A 128 -21.09 11.56 14.70
CA THR A 128 -20.36 12.75 15.17
C THR A 128 -19.20 12.36 16.07
N PHE A 129 -18.11 13.12 16.05
CA PHE A 129 -16.94 12.90 16.90
C PHE A 129 -16.95 13.91 18.05
N GLU A 130 -17.28 13.44 19.25
CA GLU A 130 -17.51 14.28 20.43
C GLU A 130 -16.44 14.04 21.50
N ALA A 131 -16.04 15.09 22.20
CA ALA A 131 -15.11 14.98 23.33
C ALA A 131 -15.73 14.15 24.47
N GLU A 132 -14.89 13.43 25.22
CA GLU A 132 -15.35 12.59 26.35
C GLU A 132 -16.22 13.34 27.38
N SER A 133 -15.98 14.65 27.55
CA SER A 133 -16.74 15.52 28.46
C SER A 133 -18.18 15.77 28.01
N LEU A 134 -18.45 15.67 26.71
CA LEU A 134 -19.76 15.89 26.09
C LEU A 134 -20.56 14.58 25.92
N LEU A 135 -19.90 13.42 26.02
CA LEU A 135 -20.56 12.12 25.94
C LEU A 135 -21.55 11.90 27.08
N PHE A 136 -22.69 11.29 26.74
CA PHE A 136 -23.66 10.84 27.73
C PHE A 136 -23.04 9.85 28.73
N THR A 137 -23.49 9.89 29.99
CA THR A 137 -22.88 9.13 31.09
C THR A 137 -22.80 7.62 30.81
N SER A 138 -23.79 7.03 30.14
CA SER A 138 -23.74 5.61 29.75
C SER A 138 -22.66 5.32 28.72
N ASN A 139 -22.46 6.22 27.75
CA ASN A 139 -21.48 6.04 26.68
C ASN A 139 -20.07 6.23 27.22
N ARG A 140 -19.86 7.21 28.11
CA ARG A 140 -18.59 7.37 28.83
C ARG A 140 -18.24 6.15 29.68
N LYS A 141 -19.21 5.58 30.40
CA LYS A 141 -18.99 4.32 31.15
C LYS A 141 -18.66 3.15 30.23
N MET A 142 -19.35 3.03 29.09
CA MET A 142 -19.08 2.01 28.07
C MET A 142 -17.66 2.15 27.50
N VAL A 143 -17.26 3.36 27.10
CA VAL A 143 -15.92 3.67 26.59
C VAL A 143 -14.84 3.27 27.60
N LYS A 144 -14.97 3.70 28.85
CA LYS A 144 -14.00 3.35 29.92
C LYS A 144 -13.97 1.86 30.21
N SER A 145 -15.13 1.22 30.32
CA SER A 145 -15.23 -0.19 30.66
C SER A 145 -14.69 -1.12 29.57
N LEU A 146 -14.82 -0.74 28.30
CA LEU A 146 -14.39 -1.57 27.18
C LEU A 146 -13.00 -1.20 26.65
N GLY A 147 -12.41 -0.09 27.12
CA GLY A 147 -11.13 0.43 26.64
C GLY A 147 -11.20 0.78 25.15
N LEU A 148 -12.23 1.54 24.75
CA LEU A 148 -12.46 1.88 23.35
C LEU A 148 -11.43 2.90 22.86
N GLU A 149 -11.02 2.76 21.60
CA GLU A 149 -10.04 3.65 20.96
C GLU A 149 -10.61 5.05 20.76
N HIS A 150 -9.82 6.08 21.10
CA HIS A 150 -10.17 7.49 20.89
C HIS A 150 -9.66 7.99 19.54
N CYS A 151 -10.30 9.04 19.04
CA CYS A 151 -9.95 9.78 17.84
C CYS A 151 -9.30 11.10 18.24
N GLY A 152 -8.14 11.45 17.67
CA GLY A 152 -7.48 12.73 17.94
C GLY A 152 -7.29 13.03 19.44
N ASN A 153 -7.72 14.22 19.89
CA ASN A 153 -7.66 14.66 21.28
C ASN A 153 -8.88 14.16 22.08
N ASP A 154 -8.94 12.86 22.39
CA ASP A 154 -10.01 12.24 23.21
C ASP A 154 -11.44 12.40 22.66
N LEU A 155 -11.59 12.38 21.33
CA LEU A 155 -12.89 12.37 20.66
C LEU A 155 -13.39 10.95 20.46
N TYR A 156 -14.70 10.73 20.58
CA TYR A 156 -15.33 9.43 20.40
C TYR A 156 -16.52 9.53 19.45
N PRO A 157 -16.75 8.50 18.62
CA PRO A 157 -17.91 8.46 17.73
C PRO A 157 -19.21 8.32 18.54
N SER A 158 -20.12 9.25 18.33
CA SER A 158 -21.52 9.22 18.76
C SER A 158 -22.37 8.87 17.54
N ILE A 159 -23.17 7.81 17.65
CA ILE A 159 -23.99 7.29 16.54
C ILE A 159 -25.46 7.34 16.93
N ASP A 160 -26.27 8.01 16.13
CA ASP A 160 -27.70 8.17 16.34
C ASP A 160 -28.50 8.26 15.05
N VAL A 161 -29.80 8.01 15.13
CA VAL A 161 -30.72 8.29 14.04
C VAL A 161 -31.68 9.37 14.48
N ALA A 162 -31.70 10.47 13.73
CA ALA A 162 -32.52 11.63 13.99
C ALA A 162 -33.63 11.75 12.93
N ARG A 163 -34.83 12.15 13.38
CA ARG A 163 -35.97 12.50 12.53
C ARG A 163 -36.51 13.86 12.94
N CYS A 164 -36.71 14.77 11.99
CA CYS A 164 -37.40 16.03 12.26
C CYS A 164 -38.92 15.84 12.15
N ASN A 165 -39.67 16.30 13.15
CA ASN A 165 -41.12 16.30 13.11
C ASN A 165 -41.67 17.53 12.35
N SER A 166 -42.96 17.52 12.00
CA SER A 166 -43.63 18.64 11.31
C SER A 166 -43.67 19.94 12.11
N SER A 167 -43.41 19.89 13.42
CA SER A 167 -43.28 21.06 14.31
C SER A 167 -41.85 21.56 14.48
N GLY A 168 -40.86 21.02 13.75
CA GLY A 168 -39.45 21.44 13.81
C GLY A 168 -38.64 20.88 14.98
N GLY A 169 -39.22 20.01 15.81
CA GLY A 169 -38.56 19.25 16.86
C GLY A 169 -37.83 18.02 16.33
N ILE A 170 -36.77 17.60 17.02
CA ILE A 170 -35.93 16.45 16.63
C ILE A 170 -36.27 15.27 17.54
N GLN A 171 -36.55 14.13 16.93
CA GLN A 171 -36.77 12.86 17.62
C GLN A 171 -35.61 11.92 17.31
N PHE A 172 -35.05 11.29 18.35
CA PHE A 172 -33.97 10.32 18.22
C PHE A 172 -34.48 8.90 18.42
N ARG A 173 -33.94 7.96 17.63
CA ARG A 173 -34.15 6.52 17.83
C ARG A 173 -32.81 5.79 17.97
N ASN A 174 -32.87 4.61 18.57
CA ASN A 174 -31.72 3.71 18.61
C ASN A 174 -31.39 3.20 17.21
N VAL A 175 -30.09 3.01 16.97
CA VAL A 175 -29.53 2.43 15.74
C VAL A 175 -29.76 0.91 15.73
N THR A 176 -30.04 0.35 14.56
CA THR A 176 -30.17 -1.11 14.38
C THR A 176 -28.81 -1.76 14.06
N LEU A 177 -28.69 -3.07 14.26
CA LEU A 177 -27.46 -3.81 13.93
C LEU A 177 -27.08 -3.70 12.45
N GLU A 178 -28.06 -3.71 11.53
CA GLU A 178 -27.81 -3.58 10.10
C GLU A 178 -27.27 -2.19 9.72
N GLU A 179 -27.79 -1.14 10.35
CA GLU A 179 -27.30 0.22 10.14
C GLU A 179 -25.85 0.35 10.63
N LEU A 180 -25.50 -0.26 11.77
CA LEU A 180 -24.12 -0.29 12.25
C LEU A 180 -23.18 -1.08 11.33
N ARG A 181 -23.66 -2.18 10.74
CA ARG A 181 -22.90 -2.92 9.72
C ARG A 181 -22.62 -2.06 8.48
N PHE A 182 -23.62 -1.30 8.04
CA PHE A 182 -23.48 -0.39 6.91
C PHE A 182 -22.48 0.74 7.21
N VAL A 183 -22.58 1.36 8.39
CA VAL A 183 -21.68 2.42 8.86
C VAL A 183 -20.24 1.91 8.97
N PHE A 184 -20.03 0.72 9.53
CA PHE A 184 -18.71 0.09 9.60
C PHE A 184 -18.09 -0.11 8.22
N ALA A 185 -18.85 -0.69 7.28
CA ALA A 185 -18.38 -0.94 5.93
C ALA A 185 -18.02 0.36 5.20
N PHE A 186 -18.85 1.40 5.36
CA PHE A 186 -18.57 2.72 4.80
C PHE A 186 -17.30 3.34 5.39
N MET A 187 -17.16 3.39 6.72
CA MET A 187 -15.99 4.03 7.36
C MET A 187 -14.67 3.37 6.91
N LYS A 188 -14.66 2.05 6.77
CA LYS A 188 -13.52 1.32 6.23
C LYS A 188 -13.25 1.68 4.77
N ALA A 189 -14.27 1.64 3.91
CA ALA A 189 -14.12 1.97 2.50
C ALA A 189 -13.65 3.42 2.29
N ILE A 190 -14.33 4.40 2.89
CA ILE A 190 -14.05 5.80 2.67
C ILE A 190 -12.68 6.20 3.22
N SER A 191 -12.20 5.59 4.31
CA SER A 191 -10.84 5.82 4.83
C SER A 191 -9.73 5.47 3.83
N MET A 192 -10.01 4.56 2.89
CA MET A 192 -9.10 4.20 1.79
C MET A 192 -9.32 5.07 0.54
N LEU A 193 -10.57 5.48 0.29
CA LEU A 193 -10.97 6.10 -0.97
C LEU A 193 -10.90 7.63 -0.98
N HIS A 194 -11.25 8.32 0.12
CA HIS A 194 -11.23 9.78 0.12
C HIS A 194 -9.84 10.40 -0.12
N PRO A 195 -8.69 9.77 0.28
CA PRO A 195 -7.38 10.29 -0.06
C PRO A 195 -7.11 10.33 -1.57
N LEU A 196 -7.75 9.43 -2.33
CA LEU A 196 -7.57 9.26 -3.79
C LEU A 196 -8.35 10.29 -4.63
N LEU A 197 -9.27 11.05 -4.03
CA LEU A 197 -10.05 12.06 -4.75
C LEU A 197 -9.12 13.13 -5.35
N GLN A 198 -9.22 13.38 -6.65
CA GLN A 198 -8.43 14.41 -7.35
C GLN A 198 -9.21 15.74 -7.38
N GLU A 199 -8.48 16.85 -7.16
CA GLU A 199 -9.07 18.19 -7.18
C GLU A 199 -9.26 18.65 -8.63
N ASP A 200 -10.50 19.01 -8.98
CA ASP A 200 -10.83 19.56 -10.30
C ASP A 200 -10.41 21.04 -10.37
N ARG A 201 -9.28 21.29 -11.03
CA ARG A 201 -8.70 22.64 -11.21
C ARG A 201 -9.34 23.42 -12.37
N GLU A 202 -10.17 22.78 -13.20
CA GLU A 202 -10.78 23.42 -14.38
C GLU A 202 -12.20 23.93 -14.10
N PHE A 203 -12.92 23.35 -13.13
CA PHE A 203 -14.31 23.72 -12.83
C PHE A 203 -14.54 24.71 -11.68
N THR A 204 -13.51 25.16 -10.96
CA THR A 204 -13.71 26.06 -9.80
C THR A 204 -13.80 27.54 -10.22
N PRO A 205 -14.94 28.23 -10.04
CA PRO A 205 -15.01 29.68 -10.23
C PRO A 205 -14.05 30.33 -9.23
N LYS A 206 -13.23 31.30 -9.68
CA LYS A 206 -12.17 31.99 -8.90
C LYS A 206 -12.61 32.66 -7.58
N TRP A 207 -13.87 32.55 -7.18
CA TRP A 207 -14.47 33.13 -5.99
C TRP A 207 -15.15 32.10 -5.04
N SER A 208 -15.15 30.80 -5.34
CA SER A 208 -15.67 29.78 -4.43
C SER A 208 -14.59 29.22 -3.49
N ARG A 209 -14.79 29.31 -2.17
CA ARG A 209 -13.95 28.64 -1.15
C ARG A 209 -14.10 27.11 -1.10
N LEU A 210 -14.88 26.52 -2.00
CA LEU A 210 -15.15 25.08 -2.07
C LEU A 210 -14.21 24.46 -3.11
N MET A 211 -13.38 23.49 -2.71
CA MET A 211 -12.63 22.66 -3.67
C MET A 211 -13.63 21.83 -4.48
N GLY A 212 -13.44 21.72 -5.79
CA GLY A 212 -14.19 20.78 -6.62
C GLY A 212 -13.42 19.45 -6.72
N PHE A 213 -14.12 18.32 -6.81
CA PHE A 213 -13.49 17.03 -7.08
C PHE A 213 -13.94 16.51 -8.43
N GLU A 214 -13.01 15.85 -9.12
CA GLU A 214 -13.34 15.13 -10.34
C GLU A 214 -14.33 13.99 -10.06
N SER A 215 -15.01 13.57 -11.12
CA SER A 215 -15.89 12.42 -11.09
C SER A 215 -15.14 11.17 -10.63
N PHE A 216 -15.59 10.54 -9.55
CA PHE A 216 -14.93 9.43 -8.89
C PHE A 216 -15.92 8.28 -8.69
N ILE A 217 -15.55 7.06 -9.08
CA ILE A 217 -16.30 5.85 -8.73
C ILE A 217 -15.31 4.72 -8.49
N GLU A 218 -15.24 4.25 -7.25
CA GLU A 218 -14.30 3.19 -6.87
C GLU A 218 -14.98 2.13 -6.01
N THR A 219 -14.54 0.89 -6.15
CA THR A 219 -15.06 -0.25 -5.37
C THR A 219 -13.93 -0.92 -4.60
N VAL A 220 -14.12 -1.07 -3.29
CA VAL A 220 -13.15 -1.70 -2.39
C VAL A 220 -13.77 -2.86 -1.64
N ASP A 221 -13.01 -3.93 -1.47
CA ASP A 221 -13.43 -5.05 -0.66
C ASP A 221 -13.17 -4.76 0.82
N VAL A 222 -14.25 -4.69 1.60
CA VAL A 222 -14.19 -4.51 3.06
C VAL A 222 -14.38 -5.86 3.74
N GLN A 223 -13.44 -6.22 4.60
CA GLN A 223 -13.54 -7.43 5.41
C GLN A 223 -14.47 -7.21 6.61
N TRP A 224 -15.44 -8.11 6.79
CA TRP A 224 -16.25 -8.11 8.01
C TRP A 224 -15.40 -8.47 9.24
N PRO A 225 -15.70 -7.89 10.41
CA PRO A 225 -15.01 -8.27 11.63
C PRO A 225 -15.33 -9.74 11.96
N PRO A 226 -14.37 -10.48 12.56
CA PRO A 226 -14.49 -11.93 12.77
C PRO A 226 -15.77 -12.36 13.49
N GLU A 227 -16.32 -11.48 14.33
CA GLU A 227 -17.49 -11.74 15.17
C GLU A 227 -18.82 -11.64 14.40
N MET A 228 -18.78 -11.17 13.15
CA MET A 228 -19.94 -11.08 12.24
C MET A 228 -19.85 -12.02 11.04
N ALA A 229 -18.69 -12.65 10.85
CA ALA A 229 -18.38 -13.44 9.68
C ALA A 229 -19.01 -14.85 9.79
N ARG A 230 -19.91 -15.22 8.87
CA ARG A 230 -20.32 -16.62 8.67
C ARG A 230 -19.34 -17.28 7.70
N GLY A 231 -18.06 -17.37 8.09
CA GLY A 231 -16.95 -17.68 7.17
C GLY A 231 -16.37 -16.42 6.49
N TRP A 232 -15.34 -16.59 5.65
CA TRP A 232 -14.53 -15.53 5.01
C TRP A 232 -15.30 -14.60 4.04
N ASP A 233 -16.31 -13.89 4.52
CA ASP A 233 -17.08 -12.95 3.71
C ASP A 233 -16.39 -11.58 3.63
N LEU A 234 -15.95 -11.22 2.42
CA LEU A 234 -15.65 -9.85 2.02
C LEU A 234 -16.93 -9.20 1.49
N VAL A 235 -17.10 -7.89 1.68
CA VAL A 235 -18.17 -7.11 1.05
C VAL A 235 -17.59 -6.02 0.14
N ALA A 236 -17.99 -6.04 -1.12
CA ALA A 236 -17.64 -4.97 -2.06
C ALA A 236 -18.42 -3.69 -1.68
N VAL A 237 -17.70 -2.60 -1.45
CA VAL A 237 -18.25 -1.28 -1.16
C VAL A 237 -17.86 -0.33 -2.28
N THR A 238 -18.85 0.15 -3.03
CA THR A 238 -18.67 1.17 -4.07
C THR A 238 -18.99 2.54 -3.52
N VAL A 239 -18.09 3.50 -3.70
CA VAL A 239 -18.30 4.92 -3.38
C VAL A 239 -18.19 5.73 -4.66
N SER A 240 -19.14 6.64 -4.90
CA SER A 240 -19.14 7.54 -6.06
C SER A 240 -19.23 9.01 -5.66
N HIS A 241 -18.64 9.90 -6.44
CA HIS A 241 -18.80 11.35 -6.36
C HIS A 241 -18.87 11.92 -7.78
N PRO A 242 -19.93 12.61 -8.19
CA PRO A 242 -21.20 12.83 -7.48
C PRO A 242 -22.02 11.53 -7.28
N PRO A 243 -23.09 11.54 -6.47
CA PRO A 243 -23.98 10.40 -6.31
C PRO A 243 -24.71 10.08 -7.63
N GLY A 244 -25.04 8.81 -7.85
CA GLY A 244 -25.92 8.39 -8.97
C GLY A 244 -25.21 7.95 -10.25
N GLN A 245 -23.88 8.00 -10.32
CA GLN A 245 -23.15 7.36 -11.42
C GLN A 245 -23.19 5.84 -11.27
N ALA A 246 -23.97 5.18 -12.12
CA ALA A 246 -23.87 3.74 -12.30
C ALA A 246 -22.72 3.44 -13.26
N TYR A 247 -21.99 2.36 -13.02
CA TYR A 247 -21.13 1.77 -14.04
C TYR A 247 -22.03 1.42 -15.25
N GLU A 248 -21.98 2.22 -16.32
CA GLU A 248 -22.69 1.87 -17.56
C GLU A 248 -22.02 0.63 -18.16
N GLU A 249 -22.62 -0.53 -17.97
CA GLU A 249 -22.44 -1.66 -18.88
C GLU A 249 -22.90 -1.21 -20.27
N LYS A 250 -21.96 -0.75 -21.11
CA LYS A 250 -22.25 -0.49 -22.52
C LYS A 250 -22.51 -1.80 -23.23
N SER A 251 -23.79 -2.16 -23.26
CA SER A 251 -24.38 -3.06 -24.24
C SER A 251 -24.13 -2.52 -25.64
N SER A 252 -23.66 -3.39 -26.50
CA SER A 252 -23.27 -3.10 -27.88
C SER A 252 -24.51 -3.05 -28.76
N SER A 253 -24.97 -1.85 -29.11
CA SER A 253 -25.77 -1.62 -30.32
C SER A 253 -26.01 -0.14 -30.54
N THR A 254 -25.28 0.47 -31.47
CA THR A 254 -25.86 1.02 -32.72
C THR A 254 -24.81 1.85 -33.45
N SER A 255 -24.85 1.71 -34.76
CA SER A 255 -24.03 2.33 -35.78
C SER A 255 -24.18 3.85 -35.86
N SER A 256 -23.06 4.57 -35.91
CA SER A 256 -22.93 5.75 -36.79
C SER A 256 -21.46 6.14 -36.97
N THR A 257 -21.08 6.32 -38.22
CA THR A 257 -19.78 6.73 -38.78
C THR A 257 -19.24 8.07 -38.25
N PRO A 258 -17.91 8.31 -38.34
CA PRO A 258 -17.22 9.42 -37.68
C PRO A 258 -17.14 10.68 -38.55
N THR A 259 -17.40 11.85 -37.94
CA THR A 259 -17.13 13.16 -38.54
C THR A 259 -15.83 13.72 -37.96
N LYS A 260 -14.91 14.06 -38.86
CA LYS A 260 -13.63 14.74 -38.64
C LYS A 260 -13.74 15.94 -37.70
N TYR A 261 -12.84 16.05 -36.74
CA TYR A 261 -12.39 17.33 -36.18
C TYR A 261 -10.87 17.38 -36.08
N ALA A 262 -10.35 18.57 -36.35
CA ALA A 262 -8.97 18.89 -36.70
C ALA A 262 -8.02 18.94 -35.49
N GLN A 263 -6.74 18.65 -35.76
CA GLN A 263 -5.61 18.83 -34.86
C GLN A 263 -5.33 20.31 -34.56
N PRO A 264 -4.89 20.66 -33.33
CA PRO A 264 -4.06 21.83 -33.05
C PRO A 264 -2.56 21.48 -33.07
N PRO A 265 -1.67 22.49 -33.26
CA PRO A 265 -0.32 22.30 -33.78
C PRO A 265 0.72 21.86 -32.74
N GLU A 266 1.72 21.12 -33.25
CA GLU A 266 2.90 20.60 -32.57
C GLU A 266 3.73 21.68 -31.85
N VAL A 267 4.13 21.36 -30.62
CA VAL A 267 5.35 21.90 -30.01
C VAL A 267 6.33 20.73 -29.95
N GLU A 268 7.47 20.89 -30.61
CA GLU A 268 8.53 19.90 -30.77
C GLU A 268 9.05 19.40 -29.40
N LEU A 269 8.60 18.21 -29.01
CA LEU A 269 9.33 17.32 -28.13
C LEU A 269 9.95 16.26 -29.02
N ILE A 270 11.28 16.18 -28.99
CA ILE A 270 12.08 15.22 -29.76
C ILE A 270 11.60 13.82 -29.42
N ASP A 271 10.82 13.24 -30.33
CA ASP A 271 10.32 11.87 -30.29
C ASP A 271 11.52 10.93 -30.56
N VAL A 272 12.23 10.52 -29.51
CA VAL A 272 13.16 9.38 -29.59
C VAL A 272 12.31 8.10 -29.61
N LYS A 273 11.62 7.91 -30.72
CA LYS A 273 10.99 6.65 -31.09
C LYS A 273 12.10 5.70 -31.51
N MET A 274 12.79 5.12 -30.53
CA MET A 274 13.82 4.11 -30.78
C MET A 274 13.13 2.88 -31.38
N SER A 275 13.44 2.62 -32.65
CA SER A 275 13.07 1.42 -33.38
C SER A 275 13.41 0.17 -32.57
N LEU A 276 12.39 -0.59 -32.17
CA LEU A 276 12.55 -1.90 -31.53
C LEU A 276 13.22 -2.85 -32.53
N SER A 277 14.52 -3.09 -32.39
CA SER A 277 15.16 -4.20 -33.08
C SER A 277 14.63 -5.51 -32.48
N ALA A 278 14.16 -6.41 -33.35
CA ALA A 278 13.51 -7.64 -32.97
C ALA A 278 14.47 -8.59 -32.21
N GLY A 279 14.37 -8.60 -30.87
CA GLY A 279 15.01 -9.62 -30.05
C GLY A 279 14.44 -11.03 -30.32
N THR A 280 15.26 -12.06 -30.13
CA THR A 280 14.86 -13.47 -30.18
C THR A 280 13.91 -13.78 -29.00
N ARG A 281 12.69 -14.22 -29.31
CA ARG A 281 11.66 -14.64 -28.35
C ARG A 281 11.68 -16.17 -28.21
N GLN A 282 11.10 -16.73 -27.17
CA GLN A 282 10.96 -18.18 -26.99
C GLN A 282 9.50 -18.58 -26.81
N CYS A 283 9.11 -19.74 -27.35
CA CYS A 283 7.76 -20.26 -27.16
C CYS A 283 7.55 -20.74 -25.72
N THR A 284 6.51 -20.28 -25.02
CA THR A 284 6.20 -20.69 -23.64
C THR A 284 5.94 -22.21 -23.47
N MET A 285 5.68 -22.95 -24.55
CA MET A 285 5.37 -24.40 -24.48
C MET A 285 6.50 -25.32 -24.85
N CYS A 286 7.32 -24.93 -25.82
CA CYS A 286 8.34 -25.81 -26.38
C CYS A 286 9.74 -25.19 -26.37
N ASP A 287 9.87 -24.00 -25.75
CA ASP A 287 11.09 -23.21 -25.59
C ASP A 287 11.85 -22.87 -26.89
N LYS A 288 11.25 -23.19 -28.05
CA LYS A 288 11.81 -22.91 -29.36
C LYS A 288 11.95 -21.40 -29.57
N GLU A 289 13.11 -20.96 -30.06
CA GLU A 289 13.37 -19.57 -30.42
C GLU A 289 12.54 -19.13 -31.64
N ILE A 290 12.10 -17.87 -31.60
CA ILE A 290 11.18 -17.23 -32.54
C ILE A 290 11.72 -15.83 -32.83
N ASN A 291 11.76 -15.42 -34.10
CA ASN A 291 12.00 -14.02 -34.45
C ASN A 291 10.83 -13.17 -33.96
N GLY A 292 11.12 -12.04 -33.28
CA GLY A 292 10.11 -11.18 -32.65
C GLY A 292 8.94 -10.79 -33.57
N GLU A 293 9.19 -10.62 -34.87
CA GLU A 293 8.19 -10.27 -35.89
C GLU A 293 7.18 -11.39 -36.24
N HIS A 294 7.49 -12.65 -35.91
CA HIS A 294 6.64 -13.82 -36.22
C HIS A 294 6.06 -14.48 -34.96
N SER A 295 6.10 -13.79 -33.83
CA SER A 295 5.65 -14.33 -32.55
C SER A 295 4.13 -14.23 -32.37
N LEU A 296 3.47 -15.35 -32.09
CA LEU A 296 2.02 -15.40 -31.87
C LEU A 296 1.73 -15.19 -30.38
N CYS A 297 0.98 -14.16 -30.01
CA CYS A 297 0.57 -13.94 -28.62
C CYS A 297 -0.84 -14.47 -28.34
N CYS A 298 -1.14 -14.82 -27.09
CA CYS A 298 -2.52 -15.13 -26.70
C CYS A 298 -3.42 -13.90 -26.95
N GLY A 299 -4.51 -14.08 -27.73
CA GLY A 299 -5.38 -12.98 -28.12
C GLY A 299 -6.14 -12.29 -26.96
N ARG A 300 -6.25 -12.96 -25.79
CA ARG A 300 -7.01 -12.44 -24.64
C ARG A 300 -6.14 -11.69 -23.64
N CYS A 301 -5.06 -12.30 -23.16
CA CYS A 301 -4.17 -11.68 -22.18
C CYS A 301 -2.97 -10.98 -22.82
N ARG A 302 -2.59 -11.30 -24.07
CA ARG A 302 -1.37 -10.82 -24.76
C ARG A 302 -0.04 -11.09 -24.03
N ALA A 303 -0.10 -11.85 -22.94
CA ALA A 303 0.98 -12.07 -21.99
C ALA A 303 1.94 -13.20 -22.40
N VAL A 304 1.47 -14.24 -23.07
CA VAL A 304 2.28 -15.44 -23.40
C VAL A 304 2.54 -15.53 -24.90
N VAL A 305 3.74 -16.03 -25.25
CA VAL A 305 4.27 -16.04 -26.62
C VAL A 305 4.41 -17.46 -27.16
N TYR A 306 4.00 -17.69 -28.40
CA TYR A 306 3.99 -18.99 -29.06
C TYR A 306 4.67 -18.95 -30.42
N CYS A 307 5.31 -20.06 -30.80
CA CYS A 307 5.83 -20.25 -32.15
C CYS A 307 4.75 -20.55 -33.19
N GLY A 308 3.53 -20.89 -32.74
CA GLY A 308 2.39 -21.16 -33.61
C GLY A 308 1.13 -21.58 -32.85
N SER A 309 0.03 -21.75 -33.61
CA SER A 309 -1.31 -22.05 -33.07
C SER A 309 -1.41 -23.42 -32.41
N ILE A 310 -0.54 -24.37 -32.77
CA ILE A 310 -0.47 -25.71 -32.17
C ILE A 310 -0.05 -25.59 -30.69
N CYS A 311 1.09 -24.94 -30.43
CA CYS A 311 1.58 -24.69 -29.08
C CYS A 311 0.60 -23.84 -28.26
N GLN A 312 -0.08 -22.87 -28.88
CA GLN A 312 -1.11 -22.08 -28.20
C GLN A 312 -2.27 -22.97 -27.69
N LYS A 313 -2.81 -23.84 -28.55
CA LYS A 313 -3.93 -24.72 -28.17
C LYS A 313 -3.53 -25.72 -27.10
N GLN A 314 -2.31 -26.25 -27.18
CA GLN A 314 -1.79 -27.16 -26.18
C GLN A 314 -1.63 -26.47 -24.82
N HIS A 315 -0.99 -25.29 -24.77
CA HIS A 315 -0.86 -24.51 -23.54
C HIS A 315 -2.21 -24.16 -22.92
N TRP A 316 -3.17 -23.79 -23.78
CA TRP A 316 -4.51 -23.43 -23.36
C TRP A 316 -5.18 -24.55 -22.56
N ASN A 317 -5.06 -25.79 -23.05
CA ASN A 317 -5.69 -26.94 -22.41
C ASN A 317 -4.95 -27.43 -21.17
N GLU A 318 -3.62 -27.34 -21.14
CA GLU A 318 -2.82 -27.85 -20.02
C GLU A 318 -2.88 -26.93 -18.79
N SER A 319 -2.65 -25.63 -18.96
CA SER A 319 -2.47 -24.74 -17.81
C SER A 319 -2.92 -23.29 -18.04
N HIS A 320 -2.86 -22.76 -19.26
CA HIS A 320 -3.08 -21.33 -19.51
C HIS A 320 -4.53 -20.89 -19.31
N LYS A 321 -5.53 -21.75 -19.52
CA LYS A 321 -6.94 -21.40 -19.32
C LYS A 321 -7.23 -20.83 -17.94
N ASN A 322 -6.56 -21.35 -16.90
CA ASN A 322 -6.73 -20.90 -15.52
C ASN A 322 -5.90 -19.65 -15.18
N THR A 323 -4.76 -19.43 -15.86
CA THR A 323 -3.86 -18.30 -15.62
C THR A 323 -4.11 -17.08 -16.52
N CYS A 324 -4.85 -17.25 -17.62
CA CYS A 324 -5.12 -16.20 -18.60
C CYS A 324 -5.88 -14.99 -18.02
N GLY A 325 -6.82 -15.21 -17.10
CA GLY A 325 -7.57 -14.14 -16.43
C GLY A 325 -6.65 -13.26 -15.56
N PRO A 326 -5.94 -13.85 -14.58
CA PRO A 326 -4.92 -13.14 -13.79
C PRO A 326 -3.89 -12.41 -14.66
N TYR A 327 -3.37 -13.06 -15.71
CA TYR A 327 -2.41 -12.45 -16.62
C TYR A 327 -2.97 -11.25 -17.37
N LYS A 328 -4.25 -11.28 -17.76
CA LYS A 328 -4.91 -10.13 -18.38
C LYS A 328 -4.99 -8.94 -17.41
N ALA A 329 -5.42 -9.18 -16.18
CA ALA A 329 -5.48 -8.12 -15.16
C ALA A 329 -4.08 -7.53 -14.85
N MET A 330 -3.04 -8.37 -14.83
CA MET A 330 -1.65 -7.91 -14.66
C MET A 330 -1.15 -7.08 -15.85
N MET A 331 -1.59 -7.38 -17.07
CA MET A 331 -1.22 -6.62 -18.28
C MET A 331 -1.94 -5.27 -18.36
N GLU A 332 -3.12 -5.14 -17.74
CA GLU A 332 -3.89 -3.89 -17.70
C GLU A 332 -3.42 -2.94 -16.58
N ARG A 333 -2.72 -3.44 -15.56
CA ARG A 333 -2.12 -2.65 -14.47
C ARG A 333 -0.70 -2.20 -14.84
N GLU A 334 -0.58 -1.13 -15.61
CA GLU A 334 0.71 -0.52 -15.99
C GLU A 334 1.34 0.34 -14.87
N GLU A 335 0.71 0.41 -13.69
CA GLU A 335 1.01 1.32 -12.57
C GLU A 335 2.35 1.10 -11.84
N LEU A 336 3.04 -0.03 -12.07
CA LEU A 336 4.31 -0.32 -11.37
C LEU A 336 5.50 0.38 -12.02
N ALA A 337 5.29 1.05 -13.15
CA ALA A 337 6.32 1.70 -13.90
C ALA A 337 6.87 2.95 -13.21
N MET A 338 8.16 2.92 -12.84
CA MET A 338 8.84 4.13 -12.37
C MET A 338 9.36 4.91 -13.58
N GLU A 339 8.66 5.98 -13.92
CA GLU A 339 8.99 6.87 -15.04
C GLU A 339 9.87 8.07 -14.62
N ILE A 340 10.30 8.11 -13.36
CA ILE A 340 11.14 9.20 -12.85
C ILE A 340 12.59 9.14 -13.38
N PHE A 341 13.06 8.00 -13.85
CA PHE A 341 14.44 7.79 -14.26
C PHE A 341 14.63 8.06 -15.75
N VAL A 342 15.75 8.71 -16.09
CA VAL A 342 16.07 9.10 -17.48
C VAL A 342 16.93 8.03 -18.18
N PHE A 343 17.60 7.16 -17.41
CA PHE A 343 18.39 6.07 -17.98
C PHE A 343 17.50 4.91 -18.45
N PRO A 344 17.98 4.06 -19.40
CA PRO A 344 17.23 2.91 -19.88
C PRO A 344 16.84 1.97 -18.73
N CYS A 345 15.56 1.91 -18.40
CA CYS A 345 15.04 1.02 -17.34
C CYS A 345 14.59 -0.35 -17.86
N ILE A 346 14.85 -0.65 -19.14
CA ILE A 346 14.49 -1.91 -19.78
C ILE A 346 15.75 -2.55 -20.33
N ALA A 347 16.04 -3.77 -19.88
CA ALA A 347 17.19 -4.56 -20.30
C ALA A 347 16.72 -5.81 -21.06
N GLU A 348 17.21 -6.00 -22.28
CA GLU A 348 17.08 -7.28 -23.00
C GLU A 348 18.04 -8.33 -22.41
N SER A 349 19.27 -7.90 -22.12
CA SER A 349 20.26 -8.67 -21.40
C SER A 349 21.04 -7.74 -20.47
N PRO A 350 21.50 -8.23 -19.30
CA PRO A 350 22.27 -7.40 -18.38
C PRO A 350 23.56 -6.83 -19.00
N CYS A 351 24.24 -7.59 -19.86
CA CYS A 351 25.46 -7.13 -20.53
C CYS A 351 25.20 -5.94 -21.46
N LYS A 352 24.23 -6.06 -22.38
CA LYS A 352 23.90 -4.97 -23.31
C LYS A 352 23.45 -3.71 -22.58
N TRP A 353 22.68 -3.89 -21.49
CA TRP A 353 22.23 -2.79 -20.66
C TRP A 353 23.40 -2.07 -20.00
N LEU A 354 24.33 -2.80 -19.38
CA LEU A 354 25.54 -2.22 -18.80
C LEU A 354 26.44 -1.56 -19.86
N GLU A 355 26.53 -2.13 -21.07
CA GLU A 355 27.28 -1.55 -22.18
C GLU A 355 26.69 -0.22 -22.64
N SER A 356 25.36 -0.12 -22.71
CA SER A 356 24.67 1.13 -23.06
C SER A 356 24.92 2.26 -22.06
N LEU A 357 25.29 1.92 -20.82
CA LEU A 357 25.63 2.86 -19.75
C LEU A 357 27.14 3.06 -19.61
N GLY A 358 27.97 2.33 -20.36
CA GLY A 358 29.44 2.37 -20.20
C GLY A 358 29.95 1.70 -18.92
N LEU A 359 29.10 0.96 -18.20
CA LEU A 359 29.40 0.37 -16.88
C LEU A 359 29.74 -1.13 -16.96
N HIS A 360 29.73 -1.72 -18.16
CA HIS A 360 30.07 -3.13 -18.33
C HIS A 360 31.51 -3.40 -17.91
N HIS A 361 31.71 -4.48 -17.15
CA HIS A 361 33.01 -4.87 -16.58
C HIS A 361 33.59 -3.91 -15.52
N GLN A 362 32.84 -2.91 -15.06
CA GLN A 362 33.32 -1.91 -14.10
C GLN A 362 32.83 -2.14 -12.67
N GLY A 363 33.69 -1.90 -11.67
CA GLY A 363 33.35 -1.86 -10.25
C GLY A 363 32.38 -2.95 -9.75
N MET A 364 31.38 -2.53 -8.97
CA MET A 364 30.28 -3.36 -8.46
C MET A 364 29.29 -3.84 -9.53
N TRP A 365 29.24 -3.16 -10.69
CA TRP A 365 28.34 -3.49 -11.80
C TRP A 365 28.65 -4.84 -12.45
N ARG A 366 29.90 -5.31 -12.31
CA ARG A 366 30.34 -6.64 -12.78
C ARG A 366 29.42 -7.77 -12.34
N ARG A 367 28.89 -7.70 -11.12
CA ARG A 367 28.03 -8.76 -10.57
C ARG A 367 26.60 -8.74 -11.14
N MET A 368 26.17 -7.65 -11.76
CA MET A 368 24.84 -7.58 -12.38
C MET A 368 24.72 -8.39 -13.68
N CYS A 369 25.85 -8.85 -14.24
CA CYS A 369 25.89 -9.63 -15.47
C CYS A 369 26.51 -11.02 -15.27
N ASN A 370 26.27 -11.92 -16.22
CA ASN A 370 26.72 -13.31 -16.14
C ASN A 370 28.21 -13.50 -16.51
N CYS A 371 28.91 -12.46 -16.98
CA CYS A 371 30.32 -12.55 -17.38
C CYS A 371 31.24 -13.03 -16.25
N TYR A 372 30.87 -12.74 -15.01
CA TYR A 372 31.64 -13.12 -13.81
C TYR A 372 30.95 -14.22 -12.98
N SER A 373 30.02 -14.97 -13.57
CA SER A 373 29.33 -16.10 -12.90
C SER A 373 30.29 -17.20 -12.43
N HIS A 374 31.46 -17.34 -13.07
CA HIS A 374 32.52 -18.26 -12.68
C HIS A 374 33.26 -17.83 -11.39
N CYS A 375 33.15 -16.56 -11.00
CA CYS A 375 33.73 -16.07 -9.75
C CYS A 375 32.72 -16.24 -8.61
N PRO A 376 33.11 -16.89 -7.49
CA PRO A 376 32.27 -16.97 -6.30
C PRO A 376 31.81 -15.59 -5.82
N PHE A 377 30.63 -15.53 -5.20
CA PHE A 377 30.08 -14.30 -4.62
C PHE A 377 31.01 -13.73 -3.53
N GLY A 378 31.09 -12.41 -3.41
CA GLY A 378 31.92 -11.72 -2.42
C GLY A 378 33.43 -11.73 -2.70
N LEU A 379 33.90 -12.45 -3.72
CA LEU A 379 35.32 -12.54 -4.10
C LEU A 379 35.67 -11.73 -5.35
N LEU A 380 34.74 -10.93 -5.89
CA LEU A 380 35.08 -9.97 -6.93
C LEU A 380 35.76 -8.76 -6.30
N ALA A 381 37.08 -8.86 -6.15
CA ALA A 381 37.90 -7.75 -5.69
C ALA A 381 37.70 -6.52 -6.60
N ASN A 382 37.25 -5.41 -6.02
CA ASN A 382 37.33 -4.11 -6.68
C ASN A 382 38.70 -3.51 -6.40
N LYS A 383 39.37 -3.02 -7.45
CA LYS A 383 40.65 -2.32 -7.33
C LYS A 383 40.38 -0.85 -7.63
N GLY A 384 40.73 0.05 -6.72
CA GLY A 384 40.62 1.50 -6.95
C GLY A 384 39.98 2.29 -5.82
N GLY A 385 39.75 3.59 -6.07
CA GLY A 385 39.09 4.53 -5.16
C GLY A 385 37.56 4.45 -5.22
N CYS A 386 36.86 5.39 -4.58
CA CYS A 386 35.39 5.37 -4.48
C CYS A 386 34.68 5.43 -5.85
N SER A 387 35.17 6.25 -6.79
CA SER A 387 34.63 6.29 -8.15
C SER A 387 34.84 4.95 -8.88
N ASP A 388 35.99 4.29 -8.72
CA ASP A 388 36.27 2.99 -9.35
C ASP A 388 35.34 1.88 -8.82
N LEU A 389 34.93 1.94 -7.54
CA LEU A 389 33.93 1.03 -6.96
C LEU A 389 32.58 1.16 -7.65
N TRP A 390 32.17 2.39 -7.95
CA TRP A 390 30.93 2.72 -8.68
C TRP A 390 31.08 2.66 -10.20
N GLY A 391 32.22 2.16 -10.69
CA GLY A 391 32.47 1.90 -12.10
C GLY A 391 32.94 3.09 -12.91
N GLY A 392 33.59 4.06 -12.27
CA GLY A 392 34.13 5.26 -12.91
C GLY A 392 33.09 6.34 -13.19
N LEU A 393 31.95 6.31 -12.49
CA LEU A 393 30.94 7.37 -12.57
C LEU A 393 31.52 8.72 -12.12
N GLU A 394 31.03 9.80 -12.72
CA GLU A 394 31.45 11.17 -12.39
C GLU A 394 31.07 11.53 -10.95
N ASP A 395 31.85 12.43 -10.34
CA ASP A 395 31.58 12.93 -9.00
C ASP A 395 30.22 13.63 -8.95
N GLY A 396 29.31 13.13 -8.11
CA GLY A 396 27.93 13.59 -8.02
C GLY A 396 26.91 12.67 -8.72
N GLU A 397 27.35 11.64 -9.43
CA GLU A 397 26.47 10.58 -9.97
C GLU A 397 26.36 9.35 -9.07
N TYR A 398 27.13 9.29 -7.99
CA TYR A 398 27.09 8.21 -7.00
C TYR A 398 27.01 8.81 -5.59
N PRO A 399 26.44 8.09 -4.60
CA PRO A 399 26.33 8.61 -3.24
C PRO A 399 27.73 8.80 -2.64
N SER A 400 27.96 9.97 -2.05
CA SER A 400 29.21 10.22 -1.33
C SER A 400 29.31 9.33 -0.10
N ASP A 401 30.53 8.88 0.20
CA ASP A 401 30.85 8.08 1.38
C ASP A 401 30.93 8.96 2.64
N LEU A 402 29.89 9.77 2.86
CA LEU A 402 29.79 10.73 3.94
C LEU A 402 28.38 10.75 4.54
N PRO A 403 28.27 10.87 5.87
CA PRO A 403 27.00 11.17 6.55
C PRO A 403 26.39 12.50 6.07
N PHE A 404 25.08 12.66 6.26
CA PHE A 404 24.35 13.85 5.83
C PHE A 404 24.73 15.08 6.65
N SER A 405 25.41 16.06 6.05
CA SER A 405 25.83 17.30 6.73
C SER A 405 24.69 18.31 6.97
N LYS A 406 23.62 18.27 6.16
CA LYS A 406 22.57 19.31 6.13
C LYS A 406 21.59 19.30 7.32
N HIS A 407 21.58 18.25 8.15
CA HIS A 407 20.71 18.17 9.34
C HIS A 407 21.41 18.53 10.66
N PHE A 408 22.69 18.90 10.64
CA PHE A 408 23.39 19.37 11.83
C PHE A 408 22.95 20.77 12.31
N ARG A 409 22.09 21.49 11.57
CA ARG A 409 21.69 22.85 11.95
C ARG A 409 20.66 22.95 13.07
N ASP A 410 19.89 21.89 13.36
CA ASP A 410 18.79 21.96 14.34
C ASP A 410 18.98 21.10 15.61
N GLY A 411 20.17 20.55 15.84
CA GLY A 411 20.53 19.89 17.10
C GLY A 411 19.75 18.62 17.47
N ILE A 412 18.91 18.09 16.57
CA ILE A 412 18.14 16.85 16.77
C ILE A 412 18.51 15.84 15.68
N SER A 413 19.33 14.85 16.04
CA SER A 413 19.69 13.71 15.19
C SER A 413 18.52 12.72 15.09
N SER A 414 17.58 13.00 14.20
CA SER A 414 16.51 12.05 13.86
C SER A 414 16.88 11.26 12.59
N PRO A 415 16.53 9.96 12.52
CA PRO A 415 16.78 9.14 11.34
C PRO A 415 15.81 9.52 10.22
N LEU A 416 16.28 9.51 8.98
CA LEU A 416 15.55 10.03 7.83
C LEU A 416 14.58 8.97 7.28
N LEU A 417 13.29 9.09 7.58
CA LEU A 417 12.29 8.15 7.04
C LEU A 417 12.02 8.47 5.57
N LEU A 418 12.71 7.77 4.68
CA LEU A 418 12.52 7.89 3.23
C LEU A 418 11.34 7.03 2.76
N SER A 419 10.52 7.59 1.88
CA SER A 419 9.32 6.96 1.34
C SER A 419 9.41 6.60 -0.14
N SER A 420 10.41 7.12 -0.88
CA SER A 420 10.53 6.92 -2.33
C SER A 420 11.94 7.20 -2.88
N TRP A 421 12.20 6.75 -4.12
CA TRP A 421 13.43 7.05 -4.84
C TRP A 421 13.66 8.55 -5.11
N SER A 422 12.59 9.31 -5.37
CA SER A 422 12.70 10.76 -5.65
C SER A 422 13.21 11.52 -4.42
N GLU A 423 12.74 11.17 -3.22
CA GLU A 423 13.26 11.70 -1.97
C GLU A 423 14.74 11.35 -1.77
N TYR A 424 15.13 10.11 -2.04
CA TYR A 424 16.52 9.66 -1.91
C TYR A 424 17.47 10.40 -2.87
N TYR A 425 17.13 10.47 -4.16
CA TYR A 425 17.95 11.18 -5.16
C TYR A 425 18.04 12.68 -4.84
N THR A 426 16.95 13.30 -4.39
CA THR A 426 16.94 14.70 -3.95
C THR A 426 17.84 14.91 -2.74
N LEU A 427 17.74 14.03 -1.74
CA LEU A 427 18.53 14.10 -0.51
C LEU A 427 20.04 13.99 -0.80
N ARG A 428 20.42 13.05 -1.68
CA ARG A 428 21.82 12.85 -2.10
C ARG A 428 22.27 13.80 -3.22
N SER A 429 21.39 14.67 -3.72
CA SER A 429 21.65 15.58 -4.84
C SER A 429 22.14 14.85 -6.10
N LEU A 430 21.57 13.67 -6.37
CA LEU A 430 21.94 12.80 -7.48
C LEU A 430 21.02 13.05 -8.68
N PRO A 431 21.56 13.05 -9.91
CA PRO A 431 20.74 13.21 -11.11
C PRO A 431 19.93 11.93 -11.39
N LEU A 432 18.71 12.08 -11.91
CA LEU A 432 17.83 10.96 -12.29
C LEU A 432 18.35 10.16 -13.52
N SER A 433 19.44 10.62 -14.14
CA SER A 433 20.22 9.87 -15.13
C SER A 433 21.12 8.80 -14.50
N SER A 434 21.44 8.91 -13.20
CA SER A 434 22.33 7.96 -12.54
C SER A 434 21.66 6.60 -12.30
N PRO A 435 22.27 5.48 -12.75
CA PRO A 435 21.66 4.14 -12.70
C PRO A 435 21.80 3.45 -11.33
N ILE A 436 22.42 4.09 -10.34
CA ILE A 436 22.75 3.50 -9.01
C ILE A 436 21.58 2.85 -8.29
N ALA A 437 20.34 3.25 -8.59
CA ALA A 437 19.13 2.65 -8.02
C ALA A 437 19.05 1.14 -8.24
N ALA A 438 19.69 0.61 -9.30
CA ALA A 438 19.76 -0.81 -9.56
C ALA A 438 20.50 -1.58 -8.43
N ILE A 439 21.63 -1.05 -7.96
CA ILE A 439 22.43 -1.64 -6.86
C ILE A 439 21.89 -1.21 -5.50
N LEU A 440 21.51 0.06 -5.34
CA LEU A 440 21.03 0.58 -4.05
C LEU A 440 19.66 0.03 -3.64
N SER A 441 18.92 -0.59 -4.56
CA SER A 441 17.65 -1.25 -4.23
C SER A 441 17.80 -2.26 -3.08
N TYR A 442 18.92 -2.99 -2.99
CA TYR A 442 19.15 -3.99 -1.93
C TYR A 442 19.33 -3.35 -0.55
N PRO A 443 20.32 -2.46 -0.31
CA PRO A 443 20.51 -1.84 0.99
C PRO A 443 19.34 -0.94 1.39
N LEU A 444 18.72 -0.20 0.45
CA LEU A 444 17.57 0.66 0.78
C LEU A 444 16.31 -0.15 1.11
N THR A 445 16.15 -1.36 0.55
CA THR A 445 15.07 -2.27 0.97
C THR A 445 15.26 -2.73 2.41
N VAL A 446 16.48 -3.10 2.80
CA VAL A 446 16.81 -3.47 4.19
C VAL A 446 16.54 -2.29 5.13
N TYR A 447 16.96 -1.09 4.75
CA TYR A 447 16.69 0.14 5.48
C TYR A 447 15.18 0.38 5.65
N TYR A 448 14.42 0.31 4.55
CA TYR A 448 12.97 0.51 4.54
C TYR A 448 12.24 -0.50 5.43
N ILE A 449 12.58 -1.78 5.35
CA ILE A 449 11.99 -2.81 6.22
C ILE A 449 12.26 -2.49 7.69
N THR A 450 13.50 -2.12 8.03
CA THR A 450 13.92 -1.91 9.42
C THR A 450 13.35 -0.61 10.01
N MET A 451 13.23 0.46 9.21
CA MET A 451 12.82 1.78 9.67
C MET A 451 11.34 2.12 9.45
N ALA A 452 10.70 1.53 8.44
CA ALA A 452 9.31 1.83 8.08
C ALA A 452 8.36 0.69 8.43
N LEU A 453 8.74 -0.57 8.20
CA LEU A 453 7.84 -1.71 8.38
C LEU A 453 7.93 -2.33 9.79
N ASN A 454 9.13 -2.45 10.37
CA ASN A 454 9.31 -3.00 11.71
C ASN A 454 9.35 -1.92 12.80
N ILE A 455 8.23 -1.74 13.50
CA ILE A 455 8.07 -0.74 14.57
C ILE A 455 9.07 -1.00 15.72
N SER A 456 9.33 -2.27 16.06
CA SER A 456 10.23 -2.64 17.15
C SER A 456 11.67 -2.22 16.84
N SER A 457 12.18 -2.57 15.65
CA SER A 457 13.52 -2.17 15.21
C SER A 457 13.66 -0.65 15.10
N LYS A 458 12.64 0.04 14.56
CA LYS A 458 12.60 1.50 14.50
C LYS A 458 12.77 2.14 15.88
N ASN A 459 12.02 1.65 16.88
CA ASN A 459 12.09 2.16 18.25
C ASN A 459 13.46 1.89 18.89
N LEU A 460 14.10 0.75 18.62
CA LEU A 460 15.44 0.45 19.12
C LEU A 460 16.48 1.42 18.55
N LEU A 461 16.47 1.64 17.24
CA LEU A 461 17.40 2.57 16.56
C LEU A 461 17.21 4.01 17.02
N LEU A 462 15.94 4.47 17.16
CA LEU A 462 15.62 5.79 17.69
C LEU A 462 16.12 6.01 19.12
N ASN A 463 16.16 4.94 19.93
CA ASN A 463 16.70 4.96 21.29
C ASN A 463 18.22 4.77 21.37
N GLY A 464 18.93 4.79 20.24
CA GLY A 464 20.38 4.62 20.20
C GLY A 464 20.85 3.20 20.47
N ARG A 465 19.96 2.20 20.43
CA ARG A 465 20.33 0.79 20.64
C ARG A 465 20.79 0.13 19.34
N GLU A 466 21.42 -1.02 19.51
CA GLU A 466 21.78 -1.89 18.39
C GLU A 466 20.56 -2.70 17.94
N VAL A 467 20.40 -2.83 16.61
CA VAL A 467 19.43 -3.73 15.97
C VAL A 467 20.17 -4.81 15.20
N ILE A 468 19.79 -6.07 15.44
CA ILE A 468 20.37 -7.25 14.80
C ILE A 468 19.43 -7.76 13.70
N VAL A 469 19.91 -7.72 12.46
CA VAL A 469 19.19 -8.15 11.27
C VAL A 469 19.79 -9.49 10.80
N HIS A 470 19.00 -10.57 10.77
CA HIS A 470 19.42 -11.79 10.08
C HIS A 470 19.01 -11.71 8.61
N TYR A 471 19.99 -11.58 7.73
CA TYR A 471 19.81 -11.54 6.28
C TYR A 471 20.01 -12.96 5.72
N LEU A 472 18.99 -13.55 5.09
CA LEU A 472 19.04 -14.93 4.61
C LEU A 472 19.25 -15.02 3.11
N GLY A 473 20.19 -15.86 2.70
CA GLY A 473 20.49 -16.20 1.31
C GLY A 473 21.16 -15.06 0.52
N PRO A 474 22.25 -14.44 1.03
CA PRO A 474 23.00 -13.47 0.24
C PRO A 474 23.65 -14.14 -0.99
N GLU A 475 23.55 -13.53 -2.16
CA GLU A 475 24.21 -13.95 -3.39
C GLU A 475 25.06 -12.78 -3.91
N GLY A 476 24.58 -12.06 -4.94
CA GLY A 476 25.27 -10.92 -5.52
C GLY A 476 25.49 -9.78 -4.53
N GLU A 477 24.69 -9.71 -3.46
CA GLU A 477 24.82 -8.74 -2.39
C GLU A 477 26.18 -8.77 -1.72
N LEU A 478 26.84 -9.95 -1.66
CA LEU A 478 28.18 -10.09 -1.08
C LEU A 478 29.26 -9.26 -1.83
N ASP A 479 29.07 -8.97 -3.12
CA ASP A 479 29.97 -8.11 -3.89
C ASP A 479 29.57 -6.62 -3.86
N TRP A 480 28.44 -6.30 -3.24
CA TRP A 480 27.92 -4.94 -3.10
C TRP A 480 28.08 -4.39 -1.68
N MET A 481 29.01 -4.93 -0.88
CA MET A 481 29.29 -4.44 0.48
C MET A 481 29.50 -2.92 0.56
N PRO A 482 30.22 -2.25 -0.37
CA PRO A 482 30.34 -0.79 -0.32
C PRO A 482 28.99 -0.06 -0.41
N ALA A 483 28.00 -0.60 -1.15
CA ALA A 483 26.68 0.00 -1.25
C ALA A 483 25.88 -0.11 0.07
N PHE A 484 26.15 -1.11 0.90
CA PHE A 484 25.52 -1.24 2.23
C PHE A 484 25.95 -0.13 3.20
N ALA A 485 27.08 0.54 2.96
CA ALA A 485 27.52 1.70 3.77
C ALA A 485 26.44 2.78 3.85
N GLU A 486 25.63 2.91 2.80
CA GLU A 486 24.55 3.88 2.72
C GLU A 486 23.52 3.77 3.85
N ILE A 487 23.25 2.54 4.33
CA ILE A 487 22.36 2.32 5.48
C ILE A 487 22.91 3.06 6.71
N GLY A 488 24.21 2.94 6.97
CA GLY A 488 24.85 3.59 8.12
C GLY A 488 24.83 5.12 8.03
N HIS A 489 24.90 5.67 6.80
CA HIS A 489 24.73 7.11 6.60
C HIS A 489 23.29 7.57 6.86
N LEU A 490 22.29 6.80 6.41
CA LEU A 490 20.86 7.11 6.57
C LEU A 490 20.36 7.06 8.01
N LEU A 491 21.00 6.24 8.86
CA LEU A 491 20.72 6.22 10.29
C LEU A 491 21.07 7.55 10.99
N ASN A 492 21.89 8.41 10.37
CA ASN A 492 22.11 9.81 10.77
C ASN A 492 22.36 10.06 12.28
N GLY A 493 23.04 9.13 12.97
CA GLY A 493 23.29 9.26 14.41
C GLY A 493 22.50 8.31 15.31
N SER A 494 21.42 7.72 14.82
CA SER A 494 20.46 6.93 15.59
C SER A 494 20.83 5.44 15.59
N GLY A 495 21.40 4.98 16.71
CA GLY A 495 21.67 3.56 16.96
C GLY A 495 22.76 2.94 16.07
N ASN A 496 22.91 1.63 16.22
CA ASN A 496 23.81 0.79 15.43
C ASN A 496 23.01 -0.34 14.77
N MET A 497 23.45 -0.80 13.62
CA MET A 497 22.84 -1.94 12.93
C MET A 497 23.90 -3.02 12.70
N GLN A 498 23.57 -4.24 13.09
CA GLN A 498 24.37 -5.42 12.78
C GLN A 498 23.59 -6.31 11.82
N ILE A 499 24.10 -6.49 10.61
CA ILE A 499 23.53 -7.40 9.61
C ILE A 499 24.33 -8.70 9.65
N ILE A 500 23.67 -9.82 9.91
CA ILE A 500 24.28 -11.15 9.86
C ILE A 500 23.74 -11.84 8.62
N MET A 501 24.57 -11.93 7.58
CA MET A 501 24.27 -12.55 6.31
C MET A 501 24.57 -14.05 6.39
N VAL A 502 23.52 -14.88 6.34
CA VAL A 502 23.62 -16.34 6.48
C VAL A 502 23.18 -17.01 5.18
N GLY A 503 24.04 -17.83 4.59
CA GLY A 503 23.67 -18.63 3.42
C GLY A 503 24.74 -19.62 2.97
N PRO A 504 24.36 -20.65 2.19
CA PRO A 504 25.28 -21.68 1.71
C PRO A 504 26.29 -21.15 0.68
N GLU A 505 25.90 -20.11 -0.06
CA GLU A 505 26.68 -19.45 -1.10
C GLU A 505 27.78 -18.51 -0.56
N VAL A 506 27.79 -18.25 0.74
CA VAL A 506 28.86 -17.48 1.38
C VAL A 506 30.18 -18.26 1.26
N PRO A 507 31.25 -17.67 0.69
CA PRO A 507 32.54 -18.34 0.61
C PRO A 507 33.14 -18.70 1.98
N ILE A 508 33.86 -19.81 2.04
CA ILE A 508 34.52 -20.30 3.26
C ILE A 508 35.46 -19.25 3.86
N ASN A 509 36.20 -18.52 3.01
CA ASN A 509 37.15 -17.50 3.44
C ASN A 509 36.49 -16.22 3.98
N LEU A 510 35.20 -16.01 3.73
CA LEU A 510 34.44 -14.90 4.28
C LEU A 510 33.60 -15.32 5.50
N SER A 511 33.38 -16.62 5.70
CA SER A 511 32.60 -17.13 6.83
C SER A 511 33.27 -16.80 8.17
N GLY A 512 32.52 -16.18 9.08
CA GLY A 512 33.00 -15.72 10.38
C GLY A 512 33.73 -14.39 10.34
N THR A 513 33.81 -13.74 9.17
CA THR A 513 34.40 -12.40 9.05
C THR A 513 33.37 -11.32 9.39
N VAL A 514 33.77 -10.37 10.24
CA VAL A 514 32.99 -9.17 10.53
C VAL A 514 33.60 -8.00 9.79
N SER A 515 32.87 -7.50 8.81
CA SER A 515 33.18 -6.27 8.08
C SER A 515 32.49 -5.09 8.76
N GLY A 516 33.27 -4.26 9.44
CA GLY A 516 32.80 -2.92 9.85
C GLY A 516 32.78 -2.02 8.63
N ILE A 517 31.62 -1.89 7.99
CA ILE A 517 31.47 -1.09 6.77
C ILE A 517 31.63 0.40 7.10
N ASN A 518 31.08 0.83 8.23
CA ASN A 518 31.33 2.13 8.83
C ASN A 518 31.13 2.05 10.35
N SER A 519 31.21 3.18 11.06
CA SER A 519 31.12 3.22 12.53
C SER A 519 29.78 2.72 13.11
N ARG A 520 28.73 2.59 12.28
CA ARG A 520 27.36 2.26 12.72
C ARG A 520 26.82 0.96 12.13
N LEU A 521 27.39 0.51 11.02
CA LEU A 521 26.97 -0.70 10.33
C LEU A 521 28.06 -1.77 10.39
N ARG A 522 27.72 -2.88 11.02
CA ARG A 522 28.54 -4.09 11.04
C ARG A 522 27.87 -5.18 10.22
N VAL A 523 28.62 -5.80 9.31
CA VAL A 523 28.13 -6.93 8.52
C VAL A 523 28.96 -8.16 8.86
N ASN A 524 28.31 -9.22 9.33
CA ASN A 524 28.93 -10.51 9.57
C ASN A 524 28.44 -11.50 8.51
N MET A 525 29.36 -12.28 7.92
CA MET A 525 29.03 -13.24 6.87
C MET A 525 29.23 -14.66 7.40
N ILE A 526 28.23 -15.52 7.21
CA ILE A 526 28.22 -16.87 7.78
C ILE A 526 27.79 -17.85 6.72
N ARG A 527 28.67 -18.81 6.47
CA ARG A 527 28.38 -19.93 5.57
C ARG A 527 27.64 -21.02 6.32
N GLY A 528 26.45 -21.36 5.84
CA GLY A 528 25.68 -22.47 6.39
C GLY A 528 24.20 -22.37 6.04
N ILE A 529 23.43 -23.34 6.53
CA ILE A 529 21.97 -23.32 6.42
C ILE A 529 21.40 -22.68 7.70
N TYR A 530 20.44 -21.78 7.55
CA TYR A 530 20.00 -20.92 8.65
C TYR A 530 19.58 -21.67 9.92
N GLN A 531 18.85 -22.79 9.78
CA GLN A 531 18.38 -23.56 10.94
C GLN A 531 19.49 -24.18 11.80
N GLU A 532 20.68 -24.40 11.23
CA GLU A 532 21.83 -24.96 11.95
C GLU A 532 22.65 -23.84 12.60
N GLU A 533 22.88 -22.76 11.84
CA GLU A 533 23.73 -21.66 12.28
C GLU A 533 23.05 -20.78 13.34
N ALA A 534 21.74 -20.55 13.23
CA ALA A 534 21.02 -19.59 14.06
C ALA A 534 21.11 -19.85 15.57
N MET A 535 21.39 -21.08 16.01
CA MET A 535 21.60 -21.40 17.43
C MET A 535 22.89 -20.80 18.02
N TYR A 536 23.87 -20.48 17.17
CA TYR A 536 25.16 -19.91 17.55
C TYR A 536 25.22 -18.40 17.36
N LEU A 537 24.15 -17.80 16.84
CA LEU A 537 24.04 -16.38 16.55
C LEU A 537 23.30 -15.63 17.66
N PRO A 538 23.56 -14.32 17.82
CA PRO A 538 22.71 -13.52 18.67
C PRO A 538 21.26 -13.54 18.14
N SER A 539 20.29 -13.40 19.04
CA SER A 539 18.88 -13.35 18.65
C SER A 539 18.63 -12.17 17.72
N PRO A 540 17.97 -12.36 16.56
CA PRO A 540 17.64 -11.26 15.67
C PRO A 540 16.48 -10.43 16.22
N ASP A 541 16.44 -9.15 15.87
CA ASP A 541 15.25 -8.30 16.02
C ASP A 541 14.34 -8.37 14.79
N VAL A 542 14.94 -8.69 13.63
CA VAL A 542 14.23 -8.84 12.35
C VAL A 542 14.98 -9.81 11.44
N ILE A 543 14.21 -10.61 10.69
CA ILE A 543 14.73 -11.52 9.67
C ILE A 543 14.33 -10.98 8.29
N ILE A 544 15.28 -10.90 7.37
CA ILE A 544 15.05 -10.36 6.02
C ILE A 544 15.61 -11.35 5.00
N SER A 545 14.85 -11.65 3.96
CA SER A 545 15.36 -12.37 2.78
C SER A 545 14.91 -11.66 1.52
N LEU A 546 15.89 -11.24 0.72
CA LEU A 546 15.63 -10.56 -0.53
C LEU A 546 15.56 -11.55 -1.68
N ASN A 547 14.60 -11.36 -2.59
CA ASN A 547 14.39 -12.22 -3.77
C ASN A 547 14.38 -13.73 -3.42
N CYS A 548 13.70 -14.07 -2.33
CA CYS A 548 13.82 -15.34 -1.61
C CYS A 548 13.45 -16.60 -2.42
N ARG A 549 12.58 -16.47 -3.44
CA ARG A 549 12.11 -17.56 -4.31
C ARG A 549 11.82 -18.84 -3.53
N LEU A 550 10.96 -18.74 -2.51
CA LEU A 550 10.71 -19.80 -1.53
C LEU A 550 10.33 -21.15 -2.19
N GLU A 551 9.71 -21.12 -3.36
CA GLU A 551 9.31 -22.31 -4.13
C GLU A 551 10.49 -23.12 -4.71
N ASN A 552 11.67 -22.52 -4.86
CA ASN A 552 12.78 -23.12 -5.61
C ASN A 552 13.74 -23.94 -4.74
N TYR A 553 13.73 -23.76 -3.42
CA TYR A 553 14.74 -24.34 -2.54
C TYR A 553 14.11 -25.07 -1.36
N SER A 554 14.37 -26.38 -1.23
CA SER A 554 13.89 -27.21 -0.13
C SER A 554 14.53 -26.85 1.23
N SER A 555 15.67 -26.14 1.22
CA SER A 555 16.37 -25.67 2.42
C SER A 555 15.52 -24.70 3.26
N TRP A 556 14.50 -24.07 2.67
CA TRP A 556 13.60 -23.16 3.37
C TRP A 556 12.74 -23.81 4.44
N VAL A 557 12.44 -25.12 4.34
CA VAL A 557 11.53 -25.78 5.28
C VAL A 557 12.02 -25.63 6.73
N GLY A 558 13.30 -25.96 6.99
CA GLY A 558 13.89 -25.81 8.32
C GLY A 558 14.00 -24.35 8.78
N ALA A 559 14.33 -23.44 7.86
CA ALA A 559 14.41 -22.02 8.16
C ALA A 559 13.04 -21.42 8.55
N LEU A 560 11.96 -21.80 7.84
CA LEU A 560 10.60 -21.35 8.13
C LEU A 560 10.07 -21.91 9.46
N ASP A 561 10.38 -23.17 9.77
CA ASP A 561 10.04 -23.77 11.07
C ASP A 561 10.74 -23.04 12.22
N LEU A 562 12.01 -22.68 12.02
CA LEU A 562 12.75 -21.90 13.01
C LEU A 562 12.15 -20.49 13.18
N ILE A 563 11.87 -19.78 12.09
CA ILE A 563 11.21 -18.45 12.12
C ILE A 563 9.88 -18.52 12.87
N LYS A 564 9.10 -19.57 12.66
CA LYS A 564 7.83 -19.82 13.36
C LYS A 564 8.05 -20.04 14.86
N SER A 565 9.05 -20.83 15.23
CA SER A 565 9.37 -21.12 16.64
C SER A 565 9.89 -19.89 17.40
N MET A 566 10.69 -19.05 16.73
CA MET A 566 11.25 -17.83 17.29
C MET A 566 10.19 -16.73 17.46
N ASN A 567 9.15 -16.73 16.62
CA ASN A 567 8.09 -15.72 16.60
C ASN A 567 8.63 -14.28 16.44
N ILE A 568 9.65 -14.14 15.60
CA ILE A 568 10.33 -12.86 15.28
C ILE A 568 9.78 -12.35 13.94
N PRO A 569 9.62 -11.01 13.76
CA PRO A 569 9.21 -10.44 12.50
C PRO A 569 10.15 -10.85 11.36
N ALA A 570 9.60 -11.45 10.30
CA ALA A 570 10.35 -11.84 9.12
C ALA A 570 9.72 -11.25 7.85
N PHE A 571 10.55 -10.64 7.02
CA PHE A 571 10.15 -9.99 5.76
C PHE A 571 10.83 -10.65 4.57
N PHE A 572 10.06 -10.87 3.52
CA PHE A 572 10.50 -11.51 2.30
C PHE A 572 10.20 -10.59 1.11
N THR A 573 11.12 -10.52 0.15
CA THR A 573 10.87 -9.83 -1.12
C THR A 573 10.87 -10.78 -2.30
N ASP A 574 10.14 -10.40 -3.34
CA ASP A 574 10.10 -11.13 -4.60
C ASP A 574 9.96 -10.19 -5.81
N GLN A 575 10.25 -10.73 -6.99
CA GLN A 575 10.38 -9.99 -8.24
C GLN A 575 9.03 -9.71 -8.93
N SER A 576 7.97 -10.41 -8.55
CA SER A 576 6.66 -10.29 -9.21
C SER A 576 5.50 -10.67 -8.29
N GLU A 577 4.29 -10.17 -8.58
CA GLU A 577 3.07 -10.56 -7.84
C GLU A 577 2.79 -12.07 -7.91
N VAL A 578 3.13 -12.71 -9.04
CA VAL A 578 2.97 -14.16 -9.23
C VAL A 578 3.89 -14.92 -8.28
N SER A 579 5.17 -14.55 -8.24
CA SER A 579 6.14 -15.13 -7.32
C SER A 579 5.74 -14.89 -5.86
N CYS A 580 5.22 -13.69 -5.54
CA CYS A 580 4.65 -13.46 -4.22
C CYS A 580 3.46 -14.37 -3.92
N ALA A 581 2.57 -14.65 -4.88
CA ALA A 581 1.46 -15.57 -4.67
C ALA A 581 1.94 -17.00 -4.34
N ASN A 582 3.00 -17.47 -5.02
CA ASN A 582 3.66 -18.74 -4.70
C ASN A 582 4.27 -18.71 -3.30
N ALA A 583 5.04 -17.66 -2.98
CA ALA A 583 5.63 -17.47 -1.66
C ALA A 583 4.58 -17.47 -0.55
N LYS A 584 3.43 -16.83 -0.76
CA LYS A 584 2.29 -16.87 0.19
C LYS A 584 1.80 -18.29 0.43
N GLN A 585 1.72 -19.11 -0.60
CA GLN A 585 1.28 -20.50 -0.47
C GLN A 585 2.29 -21.33 0.33
N VAL A 586 3.59 -21.14 0.08
CA VAL A 586 4.66 -21.82 0.84
C VAL A 586 4.63 -21.42 2.32
N LEU A 587 4.55 -20.11 2.62
CA LEU A 587 4.48 -19.62 4.00
C LEU A 587 3.24 -20.15 4.75
N ARG A 588 2.08 -20.15 4.09
CA ARG A 588 0.85 -20.74 4.66
C ARG A 588 0.98 -22.24 4.88
N GLY A 589 1.66 -22.95 3.98
CA GLY A 589 1.97 -24.37 4.12
C GLY A 589 2.83 -24.68 5.34
N ALA A 590 3.80 -23.81 5.66
CA ALA A 590 4.60 -23.88 6.89
C ALA A 590 3.82 -23.48 8.17
N GLY A 591 2.58 -23.01 8.01
CA GLY A 591 1.76 -22.50 9.12
C GLY A 591 2.22 -21.15 9.65
N LEU A 592 2.86 -20.33 8.81
CA LEU A 592 3.14 -18.92 9.07
C LEU A 592 2.01 -18.06 8.48
N HIS A 593 1.43 -17.20 9.31
CA HIS A 593 0.40 -16.26 8.87
C HIS A 593 1.05 -14.98 8.32
N ILE A 594 0.56 -14.53 7.17
CA ILE A 594 1.01 -13.29 6.55
C ILE A 594 0.38 -12.13 7.31
N THR A 595 1.20 -11.42 8.06
CA THR A 595 0.81 -10.27 8.89
C THR A 595 0.96 -8.96 8.14
N HIS A 596 1.98 -8.85 7.28
CA HIS A 596 2.16 -7.73 6.35
C HIS A 596 1.76 -8.17 4.93
N PRO A 597 0.70 -7.59 4.33
CA PRO A 597 0.24 -7.97 3.00
C PRO A 597 1.29 -7.68 1.93
N VAL A 598 1.15 -8.30 0.76
CA VAL A 598 2.02 -7.98 -0.37
C VAL A 598 1.81 -6.52 -0.76
N SER A 599 2.87 -5.74 -0.61
CA SER A 599 2.91 -4.33 -0.96
C SER A 599 4.09 -4.06 -1.91
N PRO A 600 3.95 -3.15 -2.89
CA PRO A 600 5.08 -2.68 -3.68
C PRO A 600 6.18 -2.13 -2.78
N ASN A 601 7.42 -2.48 -3.06
CA ASN A 601 8.58 -1.87 -2.41
C ASN A 601 8.84 -0.48 -3.03
N PRO A 602 8.88 0.60 -2.23
CA PRO A 602 9.21 1.93 -2.75
C PRO A 602 10.62 2.01 -3.34
N PHE A 603 11.55 1.18 -2.85
CA PHE A 603 12.94 1.10 -3.31
C PHE A 603 13.20 -0.10 -4.22
N ARG A 604 12.16 -0.63 -4.89
CA ARG A 604 12.34 -1.65 -5.93
C ARG A 604 13.28 -1.16 -7.01
N SER A 605 14.03 -2.08 -7.62
CA SER A 605 14.89 -1.72 -8.74
C SER A 605 14.07 -1.15 -9.91
N PRO A 606 14.48 -0.04 -10.55
CA PRO A 606 13.83 0.46 -11.76
C PRO A 606 14.07 -0.43 -12.99
N VAL A 607 15.14 -1.23 -12.96
CA VAL A 607 15.59 -2.01 -14.11
C VAL A 607 14.73 -3.25 -14.29
N ARG A 608 14.20 -3.40 -15.51
CA ARG A 608 13.31 -4.49 -15.94
C ARG A 608 14.07 -5.45 -16.85
N ASN A 609 14.25 -6.69 -16.43
CA ASN A 609 14.72 -7.73 -17.34
C ASN A 609 13.53 -8.37 -18.06
N GLN A 610 13.52 -8.37 -19.40
CA GLN A 610 12.49 -9.11 -20.14
C GLN A 610 12.79 -10.61 -20.16
N GLY A 611 11.83 -11.44 -19.75
CA GLY A 611 11.89 -12.87 -20.01
C GLY A 611 11.73 -13.17 -21.51
N PRO A 612 12.42 -14.17 -22.08
CA PRO A 612 12.34 -14.48 -23.51
C PRO A 612 10.96 -15.01 -23.94
N SER A 613 10.18 -15.59 -23.00
CA SER A 613 8.96 -16.35 -23.28
C SER A 613 7.64 -15.70 -22.87
N SER A 614 7.64 -14.49 -22.30
CA SER A 614 6.44 -13.82 -21.78
C SER A 614 6.54 -12.29 -21.82
N ASN A 615 5.43 -11.64 -22.16
CA ASN A 615 5.25 -10.18 -22.21
C ASN A 615 4.66 -9.59 -20.92
N LEU A 616 4.38 -10.42 -19.91
CA LEU A 616 3.83 -9.96 -18.63
C LEU A 616 4.71 -8.88 -17.97
N PRO A 617 4.12 -7.79 -17.44
CA PRO A 617 4.81 -6.90 -16.52
C PRO A 617 5.39 -7.64 -15.32
N ALA A 618 4.75 -8.74 -14.89
CA ALA A 618 5.24 -9.66 -13.86
C ALA A 618 6.46 -10.50 -14.28
N TYR A 619 6.77 -10.60 -15.57
CA TYR A 619 8.01 -11.22 -16.08
C TYR A 619 9.10 -10.18 -16.40
N ARG A 620 8.80 -8.89 -16.27
CA ARG A 620 9.84 -7.89 -16.04
C ARG A 620 10.37 -8.17 -14.65
N ARG A 621 11.52 -8.85 -14.56
CA ARG A 621 12.13 -9.13 -13.25
C ARG A 621 12.64 -7.81 -12.70
N TYR A 622 11.94 -7.29 -11.71
CA TYR A 622 12.44 -6.22 -10.87
C TYR A 622 13.11 -6.87 -9.66
N SER A 623 14.33 -6.47 -9.32
CA SER A 623 14.90 -6.86 -8.03
C SER A 623 14.12 -6.17 -6.92
N ASN A 624 13.75 -6.93 -5.88
CA ASN A 624 13.07 -6.43 -4.68
C ASN A 624 11.75 -5.71 -4.97
N ALA A 625 10.91 -6.25 -5.86
CA ALA A 625 9.71 -5.56 -6.38
C ALA A 625 8.61 -5.38 -5.33
N PHE A 626 8.33 -6.44 -4.58
CA PHE A 626 7.27 -6.52 -3.59
C PHE A 626 7.82 -7.04 -2.27
N VAL A 627 7.21 -6.61 -1.17
CA VAL A 627 7.54 -7.04 0.19
C VAL A 627 6.30 -7.71 0.79
N LEU A 628 6.52 -8.81 1.50
CA LEU A 628 5.54 -9.48 2.36
C LEU A 628 6.17 -9.80 3.71
N GLY A 629 5.37 -9.92 4.76
CA GLY A 629 5.90 -10.19 6.10
C GLY A 629 5.04 -11.15 6.91
N VAL A 630 5.69 -11.83 7.84
CA VAL A 630 5.10 -12.76 8.82
C VAL A 630 5.55 -12.36 10.22
N ASN A 631 4.72 -12.65 11.23
CA ASN A 631 4.98 -12.32 12.64
C ASN A 631 5.30 -10.83 12.91
N THR A 632 4.73 -9.93 12.11
CA THR A 632 4.97 -8.47 12.16
C THR A 632 4.01 -7.73 13.07
#